data_AF-I6ZC59-F1
#
_entry.id   AF-I6ZC59-F1
#
_cell.length_a   1.000
_cell.length_b   1.000
_cell.length_c   1.000
_cell.angle_alpha   90.00
_cell.angle_beta   90.00
_cell.angle_gamma   90.00
#
_symmetry.space_group_name_H-M   'P 1'
#
loop_
_entity.id
_entity.type
_entity.pdbx_description
1 polymer ?
#
loop_
_entity_poly.entity_id
_entity_poly.type
_entity_poly.pdbx_seq_one_letter_code
_entity_poly.pdbx_strand_id
1 'polypeptide(L)'
;VSHMGLVIAAALIQTPWSTAGAMMLMIAHGLTSSMLFCLANTNYERTHTRILIMARGLQLVLPLMTTWWLLSNLMNMALPPTINLLGELMIITSTFNWANTTLILTGATTLLTATYSLYIFLTTQRNKIPPTNPHYPTQTREHLLMLLHLLPLILLILHPK
;
A
#
# COMPACT_ATOMS: atom_id res chain seq x y z
N VAL A 1 -2.64 7.38 -6.96
CA VAL A 1 -2.71 8.85 -7.24
C VAL A 1 -2.41 9.68 -6.00
N SER A 2 -3.03 9.43 -4.84
CA SER A 2 -2.78 10.17 -3.59
C SER A 2 -1.30 10.36 -3.24
N HIS A 3 -0.51 9.28 -3.16
CA HIS A 3 0.93 9.36 -2.84
C HIS A 3 1.72 10.16 -3.88
N MET A 4 1.34 10.11 -5.16
CA MET A 4 2.01 10.88 -6.21
C MET A 4 1.72 12.38 -6.10
N GLY A 5 0.60 12.78 -5.49
CA GLY A 5 0.33 14.19 -5.17
C GLY A 5 1.37 14.78 -4.21
N LEU A 6 1.79 14.01 -3.20
CA LEU A 6 2.89 14.39 -2.29
C LEU A 6 4.22 14.49 -3.04
N VAL A 7 4.50 13.55 -3.95
CA VAL A 7 5.71 13.58 -4.79
C VAL A 7 5.76 14.85 -5.66
N ILE A 8 4.65 15.25 -6.27
CA ILE A 8 4.59 16.48 -7.07
C ILE A 8 4.85 17.70 -6.19
N ALA A 9 4.21 17.80 -5.03
CA ALA A 9 4.44 18.91 -4.10
C ALA A 9 5.92 18.99 -3.68
N ALA A 10 6.52 17.85 -3.34
CA ALA A 10 7.91 17.75 -2.95
C ALA A 10 8.89 18.14 -4.08
N ALA A 11 8.58 17.74 -5.32
CA ALA A 11 9.36 18.06 -6.50
C ALA A 11 9.31 19.55 -6.87
N LEU A 12 8.21 20.24 -6.55
CA LEU A 12 8.07 21.68 -6.77
C LEU A 12 8.77 22.52 -5.70
N ILE A 13 8.86 22.03 -4.46
CA ILE A 13 9.54 22.72 -3.35
C ILE A 13 11.08 22.65 -3.47
N GLN A 14 11.61 21.60 -4.10
CA GLN A 14 13.04 21.46 -4.47
C GLN A 14 14.06 21.61 -3.33
N THR A 15 13.70 21.22 -2.11
CA THR A 15 14.66 21.11 -0.99
C THR A 15 15.40 19.77 -1.03
N PRO A 16 16.61 19.65 -0.45
CA PRO A 16 17.30 18.37 -0.37
C PRO A 16 16.46 17.30 0.37
N TRP A 17 15.70 17.70 1.38
CA TRP A 17 14.78 16.80 2.09
C TRP A 17 13.57 16.40 1.25
N SER A 18 12.97 17.34 0.50
CA SER A 18 11.79 17.04 -0.33
C SER A 18 12.15 16.13 -1.51
N THR A 19 13.28 16.37 -2.17
CA THR A 19 13.75 15.56 -3.31
C THR A 19 14.15 14.15 -2.89
N ALA A 20 14.86 14.00 -1.76
CA ALA A 20 15.17 12.68 -1.20
C ALA A 20 13.90 11.92 -0.79
N GLY A 21 12.98 12.58 -0.09
CA GLY A 21 11.69 12.02 0.29
C GLY A 21 10.83 11.60 -0.91
N ALA A 22 10.81 12.42 -1.96
CA ALA A 22 10.11 12.13 -3.22
C ALA A 22 10.66 10.87 -3.90
N MET A 23 11.99 10.74 -4.00
CA MET A 23 12.63 9.55 -4.59
C MET A 23 12.31 8.28 -3.78
N MET A 24 12.44 8.34 -2.45
CA MET A 24 12.09 7.21 -1.58
C MET A 24 10.62 6.82 -1.71
N LEU A 25 9.71 7.80 -1.70
CA LEU A 25 8.28 7.54 -1.83
C LEU A 25 7.92 6.97 -3.21
N MET A 26 8.55 7.42 -4.29
CA MET A 26 8.31 6.86 -5.63
C MET A 26 8.70 5.39 -5.73
N ILE A 27 9.89 5.02 -5.23
CA ILE A 27 10.36 3.63 -5.24
C ILE A 27 9.44 2.76 -4.38
N ALA A 28 9.20 3.20 -3.14
CA ALA A 28 8.42 2.42 -2.19
C ALA A 28 6.96 2.29 -2.64
N HIS A 29 6.34 3.38 -3.10
CA HIS A 29 4.99 3.35 -3.68
C HIS A 29 4.91 2.47 -4.93
N GLY A 30 5.93 2.49 -5.79
CA GLY A 30 5.99 1.64 -6.99
C GLY A 30 5.88 0.16 -6.64
N LEU A 31 6.61 -0.29 -5.62
CA LEU A 31 6.57 -1.68 -5.13
C LEU A 31 5.28 -2.01 -4.38
N THR A 32 4.78 -1.11 -3.51
CA THR A 32 3.55 -1.38 -2.74
C THR A 32 2.31 -1.38 -3.61
N SER A 33 2.20 -0.45 -4.56
CA SER A 33 1.05 -0.36 -5.47
C SER A 33 1.02 -1.53 -6.45
N SER A 34 2.16 -1.91 -7.03
CA SER A 34 2.24 -3.09 -7.90
C SER A 34 1.87 -4.39 -7.17
N MET A 35 2.31 -4.55 -5.91
CA MET A 35 1.89 -5.67 -5.06
C MET A 35 0.37 -5.70 -4.84
N LEU A 36 -0.24 -4.55 -4.52
CA LEU A 36 -1.70 -4.42 -4.36
C LEU A 36 -2.47 -4.71 -5.65
N PHE A 37 -1.97 -4.30 -6.81
CA PHE A 37 -2.57 -4.65 -8.09
C PHE A 37 -2.48 -6.15 -8.37
N CYS A 38 -1.36 -6.78 -8.03
CA CYS A 38 -1.21 -8.23 -8.17
C CYS A 38 -2.15 -8.97 -7.22
N LEU A 39 -2.31 -8.52 -5.98
CA LEU A 39 -3.29 -9.05 -5.02
C LEU A 39 -4.72 -8.95 -5.55
N ALA A 40 -5.10 -7.79 -6.10
CA ALA A 40 -6.39 -7.63 -6.77
C ALA A 40 -6.55 -8.59 -7.96
N ASN A 41 -5.48 -8.84 -8.72
CA ASN A 41 -5.50 -9.79 -9.83
C ASN A 41 -5.71 -11.23 -9.36
N THR A 42 -5.11 -11.66 -8.25
CA THR A 42 -5.35 -13.02 -7.70
C THR A 42 -6.81 -13.24 -7.32
N ASN A 43 -7.50 -12.21 -6.84
CA ASN A 43 -8.95 -12.27 -6.61
C ASN A 43 -9.71 -12.33 -7.94
N TYR A 44 -9.31 -11.52 -8.91
CA TYR A 44 -9.94 -11.47 -10.23
C TYR A 44 -9.82 -12.78 -11.01
N GLU A 45 -8.67 -13.46 -10.97
CA GLU A 45 -8.47 -14.77 -11.61
C GLU A 45 -9.40 -15.85 -11.03
N ARG A 46 -9.89 -15.68 -9.79
CA ARG A 46 -10.82 -16.62 -9.13
C ARG A 46 -12.29 -16.25 -9.36
N THR A 47 -12.63 -14.96 -9.29
CA THR A 47 -14.03 -14.50 -9.30
C THR A 47 -14.48 -13.96 -10.65
N HIS A 48 -13.55 -13.71 -11.59
CA HIS A 48 -13.76 -13.02 -12.86
C HIS A 48 -14.49 -11.67 -12.74
N THR A 49 -14.49 -11.05 -11.55
CA THR A 49 -15.15 -9.77 -11.29
C THR A 49 -14.24 -8.88 -10.45
N ARG A 50 -14.28 -7.57 -10.74
CA ARG A 50 -13.54 -6.55 -9.95
C ARG A 50 -14.39 -5.94 -8.83
N ILE A 51 -15.60 -6.46 -8.61
CA ILE A 51 -16.51 -5.96 -7.59
C ILE A 51 -15.98 -6.41 -6.23
N LEU A 52 -15.42 -5.48 -5.45
CA LEU A 52 -14.78 -5.72 -4.15
C LEU A 52 -15.66 -6.53 -3.19
N ILE A 53 -16.96 -6.20 -3.18
CA ILE A 53 -17.98 -6.81 -2.33
C ILE A 53 -18.20 -8.30 -2.65
N MET A 54 -17.84 -8.76 -3.85
CA MET A 54 -17.90 -10.19 -4.21
C MET A 54 -16.71 -10.97 -3.66
N ALA A 55 -15.58 -10.32 -3.32
CA ALA A 55 -14.37 -10.96 -2.83
C ALA A 55 -14.26 -10.91 -1.29
N ARG A 56 -15.38 -11.11 -0.57
CA ARG A 56 -15.47 -11.05 0.91
C ARG A 56 -15.04 -12.36 1.58
N GLY A 57 -14.54 -12.26 2.82
CA GLY A 57 -14.33 -13.40 3.71
C GLY A 57 -13.16 -14.32 3.34
N LEU A 58 -12.21 -13.86 2.51
CA LEU A 58 -11.11 -14.68 2.02
C LEU A 58 -10.15 -15.18 3.11
N GLN A 59 -10.20 -14.63 4.33
CA GLN A 59 -9.39 -15.08 5.46
C GLN A 59 -9.60 -16.52 5.89
N LEU A 60 -10.84 -17.00 5.82
CA LEU A 60 -11.14 -18.37 6.20
C LEU A 60 -10.68 -19.38 5.14
N VAL A 61 -10.56 -18.95 3.88
CA VAL A 61 -10.24 -19.81 2.73
C VAL A 61 -8.75 -19.79 2.40
N LEU A 62 -8.14 -18.60 2.38
CA LEU A 62 -6.78 -18.35 1.89
C LEU A 62 -5.94 -17.62 2.96
N PRO A 63 -5.68 -18.23 4.13
CA PRO A 63 -5.05 -17.55 5.26
C PRO A 63 -3.67 -16.96 4.92
N LEU A 64 -2.84 -17.69 4.17
CA LEU A 64 -1.53 -17.17 3.74
C LEU A 64 -1.67 -16.03 2.73
N MET A 65 -2.73 -16.00 1.90
CA MET A 65 -2.98 -14.84 1.04
C MET A 65 -3.33 -13.60 1.87
N THR A 66 -4.00 -13.80 3.00
CA THR A 66 -4.43 -12.70 3.85
C THR A 66 -3.29 -12.03 4.57
N THR A 67 -2.22 -12.77 4.88
CA THR A 67 -0.99 -12.16 5.42
C THR A 67 -0.34 -11.26 4.38
N TRP A 68 -0.33 -11.65 3.09
CA TRP A 68 0.15 -10.79 2.01
C TRP A 68 -0.71 -9.53 1.85
N TRP A 69 -2.04 -9.68 1.90
CA TRP A 69 -2.97 -8.55 1.92
C TRP A 69 -2.75 -7.62 3.12
N LEU A 70 -2.50 -8.17 4.31
CA LEU A 70 -2.25 -7.37 5.50
C LEU A 70 -0.95 -6.58 5.35
N LEU A 71 0.15 -7.26 4.99
CA LEU A 71 1.46 -6.63 4.81
C LEU A 71 1.42 -5.51 3.77
N SER A 72 0.82 -5.75 2.61
CA SER A 72 0.72 -4.74 1.55
C SER A 72 -0.10 -3.52 1.99
N ASN A 73 -1.18 -3.73 2.75
CA ASN A 73 -1.97 -2.63 3.30
C ASN A 73 -1.20 -1.85 4.37
N LEU A 74 -0.49 -2.52 5.28
CA LEU A 74 0.34 -1.85 6.29
C LEU A 74 1.43 -1.00 5.64
N MET A 75 2.04 -1.48 4.55
CA MET A 75 3.01 -0.72 3.77
C MET A 75 2.36 0.47 3.04
N ASN A 76 1.19 0.27 2.43
CA ASN A 76 0.46 1.35 1.75
C ASN A 76 0.01 2.46 2.70
N MET A 77 -0.27 2.13 3.96
CA MET A 77 -0.66 3.08 5.02
C MET A 77 0.53 3.74 5.71
N ALA A 78 1.75 3.51 5.23
CA ALA A 78 2.97 4.06 5.82
C ALA A 78 3.11 3.72 7.33
N LEU A 79 2.88 2.47 7.73
CA LEU A 79 3.11 2.05 9.12
C LEU A 79 4.63 2.05 9.44
N PRO A 80 5.10 2.50 10.62
CA PRO A 80 6.51 2.31 11.01
C PRO A 80 6.85 0.82 11.08
N PRO A 81 8.02 0.35 10.59
CA PRO A 81 9.19 1.09 10.08
C PRO A 81 9.31 1.17 8.53
N THR A 82 8.21 1.31 7.79
CA THR A 82 8.23 1.22 6.31
C THR A 82 8.87 2.42 5.61
N ILE A 83 9.41 2.22 4.40
CA ILE A 83 10.01 3.30 3.59
C ILE A 83 8.95 4.29 3.09
N ASN A 84 7.71 3.83 2.88
CA ASN A 84 6.60 4.73 2.56
C ASN A 84 6.47 5.82 3.64
N LEU A 85 6.56 5.44 4.91
CA LEU A 85 6.54 6.41 6.01
C LEU A 85 7.75 7.33 5.99
N LEU A 86 8.96 6.80 5.75
CA LEU A 86 10.17 7.61 5.71
C LEU A 86 10.08 8.67 4.61
N GLY A 87 9.64 8.29 3.41
CA GLY A 87 9.40 9.21 2.30
C GLY A 87 8.32 10.24 2.62
N GLU A 88 7.17 9.81 3.16
CA GLU A 88 6.08 10.71 3.52
C GLU A 88 6.48 11.71 4.61
N LEU A 89 7.18 11.27 5.66
CA LEU A 89 7.65 12.16 6.73
C LEU A 89 8.65 13.21 6.21
N MET A 90 9.57 12.83 5.33
CA MET A 90 10.50 13.79 4.71
C MET A 90 9.74 14.83 3.85
N ILE A 91 8.72 14.39 3.12
CA ILE A 91 7.89 15.32 2.34
C ILE A 91 7.10 16.24 3.28
N ILE A 92 6.40 15.69 4.28
CA ILE A 92 5.59 16.45 5.24
C ILE A 92 6.43 17.50 5.97
N THR A 93 7.63 17.14 6.43
CA THR A 93 8.53 18.09 7.10
C THR A 93 9.00 19.19 6.16
N SER A 94 9.33 18.86 4.90
CA SER A 94 9.71 19.86 3.91
C SER A 94 8.56 20.80 3.52
N THR A 95 7.34 20.28 3.38
CA THR A 95 6.14 21.09 3.07
C THR A 95 5.74 21.95 4.25
N PHE A 96 5.91 21.43 5.48
CA PHE A 96 5.65 22.19 6.70
C PHE A 96 6.61 23.38 6.81
N ASN A 97 7.90 23.17 6.53
CA ASN A 97 8.89 24.24 6.48
C ASN A 97 8.60 25.26 5.37
N TRP A 98 7.96 24.85 4.27
CA TRP A 98 7.54 25.76 3.20
C TRP A 98 6.33 26.62 3.61
N ALA A 99 5.30 26.01 4.21
CA ALA A 99 4.17 26.71 4.81
C ALA A 99 3.50 25.86 5.89
N ASN A 100 3.37 26.39 7.11
CA ASN A 100 2.82 25.65 8.27
C ASN A 100 1.39 25.13 8.04
N THR A 101 0.58 25.82 7.22
CA THR A 101 -0.80 25.41 6.90
C THR A 101 -0.87 24.09 6.14
N THR A 102 0.20 23.66 5.48
CA THR A 102 0.27 22.39 4.74
C THR A 102 0.17 21.16 5.64
N LEU A 103 0.45 21.30 6.96
CA LEU A 103 0.33 20.20 7.91
C LEU A 103 -1.11 19.68 8.03
N ILE A 104 -2.10 20.59 7.96
CA ILE A 104 -3.51 20.21 8.03
C ILE A 104 -3.89 19.38 6.79
N LEU A 105 -3.46 19.84 5.61
CA LEU A 105 -3.75 19.16 4.35
C LEU A 105 -3.07 17.79 4.28
N THR A 106 -1.78 17.73 4.59
CA THR A 106 -1.00 16.48 4.57
C THR A 106 -1.50 15.49 5.62
N GLY A 107 -1.81 15.95 6.84
CA GLY A 107 -2.42 15.13 7.89
C GLY A 107 -3.80 14.57 7.51
N ALA A 108 -4.64 15.35 6.83
CA ALA A 108 -5.90 14.86 6.29
C ALA A 108 -5.68 13.79 5.21
N THR A 109 -4.69 13.98 4.32
CA THR A 109 -4.38 12.98 3.29
C THR A 109 -3.88 11.67 3.88
N THR A 110 -3.01 11.70 4.89
CA THR A 110 -2.50 10.47 5.53
C THR A 110 -3.63 9.72 6.25
N LEU A 111 -4.52 10.44 6.95
CA LEU A 111 -5.71 9.85 7.57
C LEU A 111 -6.63 9.17 6.53
N LEU A 112 -6.89 9.83 5.40
CA LEU A 112 -7.69 9.24 4.32
C LEU A 112 -6.99 8.02 3.69
N THR A 113 -5.66 8.06 3.52
CA THR A 113 -4.92 6.89 3.01
C THR A 113 -5.00 5.69 3.95
N ALA A 114 -4.95 5.94 5.26
CA ALA A 114 -5.12 4.90 6.27
C ALA A 114 -6.53 4.29 6.20
N THR A 115 -7.56 5.14 6.29
CA THR A 115 -8.96 4.67 6.32
C THR A 115 -9.35 3.88 5.08
N TYR A 116 -8.98 4.32 3.87
CA TYR A 116 -9.32 3.57 2.65
C TYR A 116 -8.59 2.23 2.54
N SER A 117 -7.31 2.16 2.95
CA SER A 117 -6.53 0.92 2.89
C SER A 117 -7.09 -0.12 3.86
N LEU A 118 -7.39 0.29 5.10
CA LEU A 118 -8.06 -0.59 6.06
C LEU A 118 -9.43 -1.03 5.56
N TYR A 119 -10.19 -0.13 4.93
CA TYR A 119 -11.49 -0.47 4.35
C TYR A 119 -11.35 -1.57 3.28
N ILE A 120 -10.38 -1.47 2.38
CA ILE A 120 -10.12 -2.50 1.36
C ILE A 120 -9.74 -3.83 2.01
N PHE A 121 -8.87 -3.81 3.02
CA PHE A 121 -8.48 -5.02 3.74
C PHE A 121 -9.68 -5.69 4.42
N LEU A 122 -10.48 -4.93 5.18
CA LEU A 122 -11.62 -5.46 5.91
C LEU A 122 -12.72 -5.98 4.97
N THR A 123 -12.98 -5.29 3.88
CA THR A 123 -14.01 -5.71 2.92
C THR A 123 -13.60 -6.95 2.12
N THR A 124 -12.31 -7.17 1.85
CA THR A 124 -11.87 -8.36 1.11
C THR A 124 -11.61 -9.57 2.02
N GLN A 125 -10.93 -9.35 3.14
CA GLN A 125 -10.46 -10.47 3.97
C GLN A 125 -11.49 -10.91 5.01
N ARG A 126 -12.26 -9.97 5.57
CA ARG A 126 -13.25 -10.25 6.61
C ARG A 126 -14.66 -10.37 6.05
N ASN A 127 -15.61 -10.68 6.94
CA ASN A 127 -17.03 -10.97 6.71
C ASN A 127 -17.31 -12.38 6.18
N LYS A 128 -18.59 -12.70 6.10
CA LYS A 128 -19.07 -13.99 5.60
C LYS A 128 -18.75 -14.13 4.11
N ILE A 129 -18.22 -15.30 3.75
CA ILE A 129 -17.92 -15.66 2.37
C ILE A 129 -19.24 -15.72 1.56
N PRO A 130 -19.31 -15.09 0.39
CA PRO A 130 -20.47 -15.25 -0.50
C PRO A 130 -20.52 -16.68 -1.06
N PRO A 131 -21.71 -17.30 -1.12
CA PRO A 131 -21.86 -18.71 -1.49
C PRO A 131 -21.50 -19.04 -2.96
N THR A 132 -21.31 -18.02 -3.80
CA THR A 132 -21.22 -18.14 -5.26
C THR A 132 -19.80 -18.27 -5.81
N ASN A 133 -18.76 -18.17 -4.96
CA ASN A 133 -17.39 -18.07 -5.47
C ASN A 133 -16.65 -19.41 -5.42
N PRO A 134 -15.97 -19.82 -6.51
CA PRO A 134 -15.12 -20.99 -6.47
C PRO A 134 -13.89 -20.71 -5.58
N HIS A 135 -13.57 -21.68 -4.72
CA HIS A 135 -12.46 -21.60 -3.78
C HIS A 135 -11.33 -22.53 -4.23
N TYR A 136 -10.39 -21.97 -5.00
CA TYR A 136 -9.14 -22.66 -5.31
C TYR A 136 -8.03 -22.19 -4.37
N PRO A 137 -7.20 -23.11 -3.85
CA PRO A 137 -6.07 -22.76 -3.00
C PRO A 137 -5.10 -21.82 -3.73
N THR A 138 -4.29 -21.09 -2.98
CA THR A 138 -3.25 -20.24 -3.55
C THR A 138 -2.18 -21.07 -4.25
N GLN A 139 -1.77 -20.60 -5.43
CA GLN A 139 -0.71 -21.25 -6.20
C GLN A 139 0.67 -20.76 -5.75
N THR A 140 1.69 -21.61 -5.93
CA THR A 140 3.09 -21.24 -5.62
C THR A 140 3.56 -20.02 -6.40
N ARG A 141 3.11 -19.86 -7.65
CA ARG A 141 3.35 -18.66 -8.49
C ARG A 141 2.89 -17.38 -7.81
N GLU A 142 1.72 -17.40 -7.17
CA GLU A 142 1.14 -16.22 -6.50
C GLU A 142 1.98 -15.84 -5.27
N HIS A 143 2.41 -16.83 -4.48
CA HIS A 143 3.28 -16.58 -3.33
C HIS A 143 4.66 -16.09 -3.73
N LEU A 144 5.27 -16.67 -4.78
CA LEU A 144 6.54 -16.21 -5.30
C LEU A 144 6.44 -14.76 -5.79
N LEU A 145 5.36 -14.41 -6.48
CA LEU A 145 5.12 -13.04 -6.93
C LEU A 145 5.05 -12.07 -5.75
N MET A 146 4.30 -12.42 -4.68
CA MET A 146 4.21 -11.57 -3.48
C MET A 146 5.57 -11.43 -2.77
N LEU A 147 6.33 -12.52 -2.69
CA LEU A 147 7.68 -12.52 -2.13
C LEU A 147 8.61 -11.58 -2.91
N LEU A 148 8.58 -11.62 -4.24
CA LEU A 148 9.42 -10.77 -5.10
C LEU A 148 9.10 -9.28 -4.98
N HIS A 149 7.87 -8.92 -4.59
CA HIS A 149 7.53 -7.53 -4.28
C HIS A 149 7.96 -7.14 -2.85
N LEU A 150 7.77 -8.04 -1.87
CA LEU A 150 8.05 -7.77 -0.47
C LEU A 150 9.55 -7.73 -0.16
N LEU A 151 10.34 -8.60 -0.77
CA LEU A 151 11.76 -8.77 -0.47
C LEU A 151 12.57 -7.49 -0.72
N PRO A 152 12.44 -6.78 -1.85
CA PRO A 152 13.09 -5.49 -2.05
C PRO A 152 12.66 -4.42 -1.04
N LEU A 153 11.37 -4.39 -0.67
CA LEU A 153 10.86 -3.46 0.34
C LEU A 153 11.49 -3.73 1.72
N ILE A 154 11.64 -5.00 2.11
CA ILE A 154 12.30 -5.36 3.38
C ILE A 154 13.79 -4.97 3.34
N LEU A 155 14.48 -5.24 2.24
CA LEU A 155 15.90 -4.89 2.11
C LEU A 155 16.12 -3.38 2.22
N LEU A 156 15.26 -2.59 1.59
CA LEU A 156 15.32 -1.13 1.67
C LEU A 156 14.97 -0.59 3.07
N ILE A 157 14.14 -1.30 3.87
CA ILE A 157 13.91 -0.94 5.28
C ILE A 157 15.19 -1.13 6.10
N LEU A 158 15.94 -2.21 5.83
CA LEU A 158 17.20 -2.50 6.54
C LEU A 158 18.32 -1.54 6.16
N HIS A 159 18.39 -1.14 4.89
CA HIS A 159 19.40 -0.22 4.39
C HIS A 159 18.77 0.89 3.52
N PRO A 160 18.17 1.92 4.13
CA PRO A 160 17.50 3.01 3.40
C PRO A 160 18.47 4.04 2.79
N LYS A 161 19.77 3.91 3.04
CA LYS A 161 20.83 4.79 2.52
C LYS A 161 21.49 4.21 1.29
#